data_AF-A0A661YUY7-F1
#
_entry.id   AF-A0A661YUY7-F1
#
_cell.length_a   1.000
_cell.length_b   1.000
_cell.length_c   1.000
_cell.angle_alpha   90.00
_cell.angle_beta   90.00
_cell.angle_gamma   90.00
#
_symmetry.space_group_name_H-M   'P 1'
#
loop_
_entity.id
_entity.type
_entity.pdbx_description
1 polymer ?
#
loop_
_entity_poly.entity_id
_entity_poly.type
_entity_poly.pdbx_seq_one_letter_code
_entity_poly.pdbx_strand_id
1 'polypeptide(L)'
;IGGGGLSAYLGTNSAYEVEQMVKNGDEKATLIYDAMAYQVSKMIGEMTAVLEGEVDGILITGGVAYDKWFCERIRMRVHSFAPVFIYPGENEMEALAMNGYRVMLGETEVKEY
;
A
#
# COMPACT_ATOMS: atom_id res chain seq x y z
N ILE A 1 19.00 -1.46 11.21
CA ILE A 1 18.42 -0.80 10.01
C ILE A 1 18.53 -1.78 8.87
N GLY A 2 17.41 -2.23 8.30
CA GLY A 2 17.40 -3.28 7.27
C GLY A 2 17.99 -2.80 5.94
N GLY A 3 18.92 -3.56 5.38
CA GLY A 3 19.59 -3.27 4.10
C GLY A 3 18.91 -3.91 2.89
N GLY A 4 17.57 -3.91 2.84
CA GLY A 4 16.77 -4.47 1.75
C GLY A 4 15.89 -3.42 1.08
N GLY A 5 15.22 -3.79 -0.01
CA GLY A 5 14.26 -2.92 -0.69
C GLY A 5 14.87 -1.61 -1.20
N LEU A 6 14.10 -0.52 -1.13
CA LEU A 6 14.53 0.82 -1.58
C LEU A 6 15.86 1.24 -0.94
N SER A 7 16.07 0.91 0.35
CA SER A 7 17.32 1.24 1.06
C SER A 7 18.54 0.62 0.40
N ALA A 8 18.44 -0.64 -0.05
CA ALA A 8 19.56 -1.36 -0.66
C ALA A 8 19.90 -0.82 -2.06
N TYR A 9 18.88 -0.49 -2.84
CA TYR A 9 19.05 -0.11 -4.24
C TYR A 9 19.30 1.38 -4.44
N LEU A 10 18.70 2.22 -3.60
CA LEU A 10 18.63 3.68 -3.76
C LEU A 10 19.19 4.45 -2.56
N GLY A 11 19.56 3.76 -1.47
CA GLY A 11 20.14 4.40 -0.29
C GLY A 11 19.14 5.11 0.62
N THR A 12 17.83 4.99 0.35
CA THR A 12 16.76 5.58 1.14
C THR A 12 15.59 4.61 1.33
N ASN A 13 14.92 4.67 2.47
CA ASN A 13 13.66 3.97 2.72
C ASN A 13 12.43 4.87 2.54
N SER A 14 12.63 6.14 2.17
CA SER A 14 11.55 7.12 1.99
C SER A 14 10.97 7.00 0.58
N ALA A 15 9.73 6.52 0.46
CA ALA A 15 9.03 6.47 -0.82
C ALA A 15 8.85 7.87 -1.43
N TYR A 16 8.68 8.91 -0.60
CA TYR A 16 8.61 10.30 -1.06
C TYR A 16 9.92 10.76 -1.71
N GLU A 17 11.08 10.42 -1.15
CA GLU A 17 12.37 10.76 -1.77
C GLU A 17 12.55 10.05 -3.11
N VAL A 18 12.17 8.77 -3.17
CA VAL A 18 12.20 7.99 -4.42
C VAL A 18 11.25 8.58 -5.47
N GLU A 19 10.05 9.00 -5.08
CA GLU A 19 9.12 9.72 -5.97
C GLU A 19 9.76 10.98 -6.57
N GLN A 20 10.48 11.77 -5.77
CA GLN A 20 11.19 12.95 -6.28
C GLN A 20 12.31 12.56 -7.25
N MET A 21 13.06 11.49 -6.98
CA MET A 21 14.08 10.97 -7.91
C MET A 21 13.46 10.58 -9.25
N VAL A 22 12.33 9.86 -9.24
CA VAL A 22 11.59 9.47 -10.44
C VAL A 22 11.11 10.70 -11.21
N LYS A 23 10.52 11.69 -10.52
CA LYS A 23 10.07 12.95 -11.15
C LYS A 23 11.20 13.74 -11.79
N ASN A 24 12.40 13.65 -11.21
CA ASN A 24 13.61 14.30 -11.75
C ASN A 24 14.29 13.49 -12.87
N GLY A 25 13.72 12.36 -13.28
CA GLY A 25 14.22 11.55 -14.40
C GLY A 25 15.32 10.56 -14.04
N ASP A 26 15.48 10.19 -12.76
CA ASP A 26 16.40 9.12 -12.37
C ASP A 26 15.87 7.77 -12.87
N GLU A 27 16.54 7.21 -13.89
CA GLU A 27 16.16 5.95 -14.52
C GLU A 27 16.27 4.76 -13.57
N LYS A 28 17.27 4.76 -12.68
CA LYS A 28 17.47 3.67 -11.72
C LYS A 28 16.36 3.70 -10.66
N ALA A 29 16.06 4.87 -10.12
CA ALA A 29 14.94 5.03 -9.19
C ALA A 29 13.62 4.60 -9.84
N THR A 30 13.39 5.00 -11.09
CA THR A 30 12.19 4.64 -11.85
C THR A 30 12.06 3.13 -12.02
N LEU A 31 13.14 2.46 -12.42
CA LEU A 31 13.16 1.00 -12.58
C LEU A 31 12.86 0.28 -11.27
N ILE A 32 13.55 0.65 -10.19
CA ILE A 32 13.40 0.00 -8.88
C ILE A 32 12.01 0.25 -8.29
N TYR A 33 11.48 1.46 -8.44
CA TYR A 33 10.19 1.82 -7.89
C TYR A 33 9.03 1.22 -8.70
N ASP A 34 9.13 1.14 -10.03
CA ASP A 34 8.17 0.36 -10.83
C ASP A 34 8.26 -1.14 -10.53
N ALA A 35 9.45 -1.67 -10.24
CA ALA A 35 9.60 -3.06 -9.81
C ALA A 35 8.90 -3.33 -8.47
N MET A 36 8.93 -2.37 -7.54
CA MET A 36 8.15 -2.44 -6.30
C MET A 36 6.64 -2.44 -6.61
N ALA A 37 6.15 -1.52 -7.45
CA ALA A 37 4.75 -1.49 -7.86
C ALA A 37 4.31 -2.79 -8.56
N TYR A 38 5.20 -3.38 -9.37
CA TYR A 38 4.98 -4.66 -10.03
C TYR A 38 4.81 -5.81 -9.04
N GLN A 39 5.66 -5.90 -8.01
CA GLN A 39 5.52 -6.93 -6.97
C GLN A 39 4.23 -6.74 -6.16
N VAL A 40 3.87 -5.50 -5.82
CA VAL A 40 2.58 -5.23 -5.16
C VAL A 40 1.41 -5.68 -6.04
N SER A 41 1.46 -5.39 -7.34
CA SER A 41 0.44 -5.83 -8.29
C SER A 41 0.32 -7.35 -8.38
N LYS A 42 1.45 -8.06 -8.35
CA LYS A 42 1.46 -9.53 -8.32
C LYS A 42 0.79 -10.08 -7.06
N MET A 43 1.11 -9.52 -5.89
CA MET A 43 0.49 -9.96 -4.63
C MET A 43 -1.03 -9.72 -4.64
N ILE A 44 -1.51 -8.63 -5.26
CA ILE A 44 -2.95 -8.41 -5.47
C ILE A 44 -3.54 -9.52 -6.36
N GLY A 45 -2.85 -9.90 -7.44
CA GLY A 45 -3.28 -11.02 -8.29
C GLY A 45 -3.29 -12.37 -7.57
N GLU A 46 -2.31 -12.62 -6.70
CA GLU A 46 -2.29 -13.81 -5.83
C GLU A 46 -3.51 -13.85 -4.91
N MET A 47 -3.88 -12.72 -4.28
CA MET A 47 -5.07 -12.64 -3.42
C MET A 47 -6.38 -12.73 -4.22
N THR A 48 -6.39 -12.24 -5.46
CA THR A 48 -7.53 -12.40 -6.37
C THR A 48 -7.81 -13.89 -6.61
N ALA A 49 -6.76 -14.70 -6.80
CA ALA A 49 -6.91 -16.16 -6.94
C ALA A 49 -7.40 -16.83 -5.64
N VAL A 50 -6.94 -16.37 -4.47
CA VAL A 50 -7.43 -16.86 -3.16
C VAL A 50 -8.92 -16.60 -2.97
N LEU A 51 -9.42 -15.47 -3.48
CA LEU A 51 -10.82 -15.09 -3.45
C LEU A 51 -11.63 -15.66 -4.62
N GLU A 52 -11.09 -16.66 -5.33
CA GLU A 52 -11.75 -17.31 -6.49
C GLU A 52 -12.13 -16.34 -7.62
N GLY A 53 -11.47 -15.19 -7.70
CA GLY A 53 -11.79 -14.11 -8.64
C GLY A 53 -12.94 -13.20 -8.22
N GLU A 54 -13.64 -13.52 -7.12
CA GLU A 54 -14.77 -12.75 -6.59
C GLU A 54 -14.26 -11.62 -5.68
N VAL A 55 -13.74 -10.54 -6.31
CA VAL A 55 -13.17 -9.38 -5.61
C VAL A 55 -14.08 -8.16 -5.80
N ASP A 56 -14.67 -7.67 -4.71
CA ASP A 56 -15.53 -6.48 -4.75
C ASP A 56 -14.76 -5.17 -4.95
N GLY A 57 -13.53 -5.11 -4.46
CA GLY A 57 -12.70 -3.92 -4.54
C GLY A 57 -11.27 -4.12 -4.06
N ILE A 58 -10.37 -3.32 -4.59
CA ILE A 58 -8.95 -3.27 -4.20
C ILE A 58 -8.69 -1.92 -3.53
N LEU A 59 -8.27 -1.94 -2.27
CA LEU A 59 -7.95 -0.72 -1.52
C LEU A 59 -6.43 -0.54 -1.43
N ILE A 60 -5.94 0.59 -1.93
CA ILE A 60 -4.54 1.00 -1.79
C ILE A 60 -4.48 2.08 -0.70
N THR A 61 -3.78 1.77 0.40
CA THR A 61 -3.66 2.62 1.59
C THR A 61 -2.21 2.67 2.08
N GLY A 62 -1.96 3.27 3.25
CA GLY A 62 -0.61 3.46 3.78
C GLY A 62 0.04 4.75 3.29
N GLY A 63 1.22 5.07 3.84
CA GLY A 63 1.96 6.30 3.50
C GLY A 63 2.34 6.42 2.01
N VAL A 64 2.63 5.32 1.32
CA VAL A 64 3.00 5.35 -0.11
C VAL A 64 1.81 5.71 -1.02
N ALA A 65 0.58 5.54 -0.56
CA ALA A 65 -0.61 5.80 -1.36
C ALA A 65 -0.86 7.29 -1.65
N TYR A 66 -0.11 8.20 -1.03
CA TYR A 66 -0.08 9.62 -1.43
C TYR A 66 0.57 9.84 -2.79
N ASP A 67 1.45 8.92 -3.21
CA ASP A 67 2.11 8.97 -4.52
C ASP A 67 1.18 8.43 -5.61
N LYS A 68 0.61 9.36 -6.38
CA LYS A 68 -0.28 9.05 -7.50
C LYS A 68 0.42 8.26 -8.61
N TRP A 69 1.71 8.47 -8.85
CA TRP A 69 2.43 7.74 -9.86
C TRP A 69 2.50 6.27 -9.46
N PHE A 70 2.93 5.98 -8.24
CA PHE A 70 3.02 4.61 -7.73
C PHE A 70 1.66 3.90 -7.72
N CYS A 71 0.60 4.55 -7.22
CA CYS A 71 -0.75 4.01 -7.25
C CYS A 71 -1.23 3.71 -8.68
N GLU A 72 -0.93 4.58 -9.64
CA GLU A 72 -1.31 4.39 -11.04
C GLU A 72 -0.57 3.20 -11.66
N ARG A 73 0.72 3.01 -11.35
CA ARG A 73 1.49 1.84 -11.80
C ARG A 73 0.87 0.53 -11.33
N ILE A 74 0.31 0.50 -10.12
CA ILE A 74 -0.43 -0.66 -9.61
C ILE A 74 -1.78 -0.78 -10.31
N ARG A 75 -2.57 0.30 -10.32
CA ARG A 75 -3.93 0.32 -10.89
C ARG A 75 -3.94 -0.18 -12.34
N MET A 76 -3.00 0.26 -13.18
CA MET A 76 -2.88 -0.20 -14.57
C MET A 76 -2.75 -1.72 -14.72
N ARG A 77 -2.25 -2.42 -13.71
CA ARG A 77 -2.02 -3.87 -13.74
C ARG A 77 -3.19 -4.66 -13.16
N VAL A 78 -3.95 -4.07 -12.22
CA VAL A 78 -4.95 -4.80 -11.41
C VAL A 78 -6.39 -4.32 -11.63
N HIS A 79 -6.62 -3.25 -12.39
CA HIS A 79 -7.97 -2.68 -12.58
C HIS A 79 -8.97 -3.64 -13.24
N SER A 80 -8.50 -4.71 -13.89
CA SER A 80 -9.35 -5.73 -14.48
C SER A 80 -9.87 -6.74 -13.45
N PHE A 81 -9.29 -6.79 -12.25
CA PHE A 81 -9.71 -7.70 -11.19
C PHE A 81 -10.93 -7.15 -10.43
N ALA A 82 -10.90 -5.85 -10.09
CA ALA A 82 -11.98 -5.16 -9.38
C ALA A 82 -11.79 -3.62 -9.44
N PRO A 83 -12.81 -2.82 -9.04
CA PRO A 83 -12.63 -1.40 -8.81
C PRO A 83 -11.50 -1.10 -7.81
N VAL A 84 -10.63 -0.15 -8.15
CA VAL A 84 -9.49 0.24 -7.30
C VAL A 84 -9.79 1.56 -6.60
N PHE A 85 -9.69 1.57 -5.27
CA PHE A 85 -9.89 2.74 -4.43
C PHE A 85 -8.59 3.12 -3.72
N ILE A 86 -8.29 4.41 -3.67
CA ILE A 86 -7.07 4.93 -3.05
C ILE A 86 -7.46 5.73 -1.81
N TYR A 87 -7.00 5.27 -0.64
CA TYR A 87 -7.22 5.88 0.66
C TYR A 87 -5.88 6.12 1.36
N PRO A 88 -5.21 7.26 1.08
CA PRO A 88 -3.88 7.52 1.61
C PRO A 88 -3.86 7.66 3.14
N GLY A 89 -2.76 7.23 3.76
CA GLY A 89 -2.59 7.27 5.22
C GLY A 89 -3.06 5.99 5.93
N GLU A 90 -3.02 6.01 7.26
CA GLU A 90 -3.17 4.80 8.08
C GLU A 90 -4.22 4.97 9.21
N ASN A 91 -4.63 6.20 9.51
CA ASN A 91 -5.62 6.56 10.56
C ASN A 91 -5.46 5.79 11.90
N GLU A 92 -4.23 5.44 12.27
CA GLU A 92 -3.96 4.50 13.37
C GLU A 92 -4.50 5.00 14.72
N MET A 93 -4.28 6.29 15.03
CA MET A 93 -4.72 6.88 16.30
C MET A 93 -6.24 6.93 16.41
N GLU A 94 -6.94 7.22 15.31
CA GLU A 94 -8.39 7.21 15.27
C GLU A 94 -8.94 5.77 15.39
N ALA A 95 -8.34 4.82 14.67
CA ALA A 95 -8.70 3.40 14.77
C ALA A 95 -8.49 2.86 16.20
N LEU A 96 -7.39 3.25 16.86
CA LEU A 96 -7.12 2.89 18.25
C LEU A 96 -8.17 3.48 19.20
N ALA A 97 -8.44 4.78 19.09
CA ALA A 97 -9.42 5.47 19.92
C ALA A 97 -10.83 4.89 19.72
N MET A 98 -11.22 4.62 18.48
CA MET A 98 -12.53 4.06 18.13
C MET A 98 -12.73 2.65 18.69
N ASN A 99 -11.70 1.80 18.64
CA ASN A 99 -11.79 0.47 19.25
C ASN A 99 -11.95 0.54 20.78
N GLY A 100 -11.21 1.45 21.45
CA GLY A 100 -11.40 1.70 22.88
C GLY A 100 -12.81 2.20 23.21
N TYR A 101 -13.34 3.11 22.39
CA TYR A 101 -14.69 3.63 22.54
C TYR A 101 -15.78 2.55 22.36
N ARG A 102 -15.63 1.66 21.36
CA ARG A 102 -16.56 0.53 21.13
C ARG A 102 -16.60 -0.46 22.28
N VAL A 103 -15.47 -0.69 22.95
CA VAL A 103 -15.44 -1.48 24.20
C VAL A 103 -16.22 -0.79 25.31
N MET A 104 -16.06 0.53 25.47
CA MET A 104 -16.81 1.30 26.48
C MET A 104 -18.33 1.29 26.25
N LEU A 105 -18.77 1.19 24.99
CA LEU A 105 -20.18 1.05 24.62
C LEU A 105 -20.73 -0.39 24.70
N GLY A 106 -19.87 -1.39 24.92
CA GLY A 106 -20.26 -2.81 24.90
C GLY A 106 -20.52 -3.37 23.49
N GLU A 107 -20.06 -2.68 22.44
CA GLU A 107 -20.18 -3.11 21.04
C GLU A 107 -19.05 -4.06 20.60
N THR A 108 -18.05 -4.25 21.46
CA THR A 108 -16.89 -5.12 21.22
C THR A 108 -16.41 -5.70 22.54
N GLU A 109 -16.15 -7.00 22.57
CA GLU A 109 -15.63 -7.70 23.75
C GLU A 109 -14.11 -7.54 23.88
N VAL A 110 -13.64 -7.37 25.11
CA VAL A 110 -12.20 -7.35 25.43
C VAL A 110 -11.66 -8.76 25.32
N LYS A 111 -10.55 -8.92 24.60
CA LYS A 111 -9.81 -10.19 24.53
C LYS A 111 -8.68 -10.21 25.56
N GLU A 112 -8.60 -11.27 26.35
CA GLU A 112 -7.39 -11.61 27.13
C GLU A 112 -6.47 -12.47 26.27
N TYR A 113 -5.17 -12.11 26.21
CA TYR A 113 -4.16 -12.73 25.35
C TYR A 113 -3.05 -13.38 26.17
#